data_AF-A0A7C9DCK7-F1
#
_entry.id   AF-A0A7C9DCK7-F1
#
_cell.length_a   1.000
_cell.length_b   1.000
_cell.length_c   1.000
_cell.angle_alpha   90.00
_cell.angle_beta   90.00
_cell.angle_gamma   90.00
#
_symmetry.space_group_name_H-M   'P 1'
#
loop_
_entity.id
_entity.type
_entity.pdbx_description
1 polymer ?
#
loop_
_entity_poly.entity_id
_entity_poly.type
_entity_poly.pdbx_seq_one_letter_code
_entity_poly.pdbx_strand_id
1 'polypeptide(L)'
;RLAECRACSNYIYPGDEISCSVRGCQAIYHLKCAKDDLQCSALKKFKCPQHACFVCKGKFAWRCVKCELASDHKCAAWPEKVIHLTERQGWAVCWRHPKDWRKKKNAVPAHTFEDIFSRLPLPYIEEEFRIESTVKDSPDGKIVPPPYVHIRRNVYLVKKKRDDTCMDIGCTSCTSSCSEDCVCRVQCISCSKTCRCSEACTNRPFRKEKKIRIVMTELCGWGVEAAESINKGEFIIEYVGEVIDDFVCTQRLWDMKNQDVKNFYMCEIRKDFTIDATFKGNASRFLNHSCDPNCKLEKW
;
A
#
# COMPACT_ATOMS: atom_id res chain seq x y z
N ARG A 1 -6.58 11.99 33.39
CA ARG A 1 -6.88 10.73 32.63
C ARG A 1 -6.67 11.07 31.17
N LEU A 2 -5.68 10.47 30.50
CA LEU A 2 -5.44 10.74 29.07
C LEU A 2 -6.62 10.18 28.28
N ALA A 3 -7.27 11.02 27.47
CA ALA A 3 -8.33 10.59 26.56
C ALA A 3 -7.70 9.92 25.34
N GLU A 4 -8.31 8.88 24.79
CA GLU A 4 -7.86 8.26 23.55
C GLU A 4 -8.66 8.83 22.38
N CYS A 5 -7.96 9.23 21.32
CA CYS A 5 -8.58 9.73 20.10
C CYS A 5 -9.27 8.61 19.35
N ARG A 6 -10.55 8.78 19.11
CA ARG A 6 -11.41 7.81 18.42
C ARG A 6 -11.11 7.63 16.92
N ALA A 7 -10.35 8.56 16.31
CA ALA A 7 -9.94 8.46 14.91
C ALA A 7 -8.61 7.73 14.72
N CYS A 8 -7.59 8.03 15.54
CA CYS A 8 -6.23 7.51 15.37
C CYS A 8 -5.77 6.56 16.49
N SER A 9 -6.59 6.34 17.53
CA SER A 9 -6.28 5.51 18.70
C SER A 9 -5.05 5.92 19.51
N ASN A 10 -4.54 7.13 19.30
CA ASN A 10 -3.46 7.70 20.11
C ASN A 10 -4.00 8.51 21.29
N TYR A 11 -3.20 8.64 22.34
CA TYR A 11 -3.54 9.49 23.48
C TYR A 11 -3.61 10.97 23.08
N ILE A 12 -4.59 11.67 23.64
CA ILE A 12 -4.80 13.10 23.49
C ILE A 12 -4.21 13.79 24.71
N TYR A 13 -3.30 14.73 24.46
CA TYR A 13 -2.77 15.62 25.48
C TYR A 13 -3.79 16.75 25.76
N PRO A 14 -3.92 17.20 27.03
CA PRO A 14 -4.85 18.27 27.38
C PRO A 14 -4.65 19.52 26.53
N GLY A 15 -5.72 19.98 25.88
CA GLY A 15 -5.73 21.17 25.03
C GLY A 15 -5.80 20.91 23.52
N ASP A 16 -5.66 19.65 23.08
CA ASP A 16 -5.85 19.24 21.68
C ASP A 16 -7.10 18.36 21.48
N GLU A 17 -7.97 18.27 22.49
CA GLU A 17 -9.22 17.51 22.40
C GLU A 17 -10.39 18.27 21.74
N ILE A 18 -11.20 17.53 20.99
CA ILE A 18 -12.54 17.93 20.59
C ILE A 18 -13.54 16.83 20.91
N SER A 19 -14.62 17.18 21.61
CA SER A 19 -15.69 16.27 21.97
C SER A 19 -16.87 16.38 21.00
N CYS A 20 -17.57 15.26 20.81
CA CYS A 20 -18.78 15.27 20.00
C CYS A 20 -19.90 16.08 20.69
N SER A 21 -20.53 16.98 19.96
CA SER A 21 -21.61 17.85 20.48
C SER A 21 -22.95 17.14 20.69
N VAL A 22 -23.04 15.83 20.42
CA VAL A 22 -24.28 15.05 20.56
C VAL A 22 -24.44 14.59 22.00
N ARG A 23 -25.58 14.90 22.61
CA ARG A 23 -25.89 14.57 24.01
C ARG A 23 -25.76 13.05 24.24
N GLY A 24 -24.93 12.66 25.21
CA GLY A 24 -24.66 11.26 25.54
C GLY A 24 -23.52 10.60 24.74
N CYS A 25 -22.94 11.29 23.75
CA CYS A 25 -21.76 10.80 23.04
C CYS A 25 -20.48 11.15 23.82
N GLN A 26 -19.72 10.14 24.22
CA GLN A 26 -18.43 10.30 24.92
C GLN A 26 -17.22 10.26 23.97
N ALA A 27 -17.43 10.41 22.67
CA ALA A 27 -16.35 10.35 21.69
C ALA A 27 -15.50 11.62 21.73
N ILE A 28 -14.18 11.44 21.82
CA ILE A 28 -13.17 12.50 21.87
C ILE A 28 -12.16 12.24 20.75
N TYR A 29 -11.72 13.30 20.08
CA TYR A 29 -10.79 13.27 18.95
C TYR A 29 -9.70 14.32 19.12
N HIS A 30 -8.57 14.17 18.43
CA HIS A 30 -7.65 15.29 18.23
C HIS A 30 -8.31 16.37 17.36
N LEU A 31 -8.02 17.64 17.65
CA LEU A 31 -8.46 18.76 16.82
C LEU A 31 -7.99 18.59 15.37
N LYS A 32 -6.75 18.09 15.20
CA LYS A 32 -6.15 17.78 13.90
C LYS A 32 -6.90 16.64 13.17
N CYS A 33 -7.14 15.51 13.83
CA CYS A 33 -7.91 14.40 13.24
C CYS A 33 -9.32 14.82 12.84
N ALA A 34 -9.97 15.69 13.61
CA ALA A 34 -11.29 16.21 13.25
C ALA A 34 -11.26 17.11 12.00
N LYS A 35 -10.17 17.83 11.76
CA LYS A 35 -10.00 18.70 10.58
C LYS A 35 -9.55 17.91 9.35
N ASP A 36 -8.50 17.10 9.49
CA ASP A 36 -7.82 16.46 8.36
C ASP A 36 -8.55 15.19 7.91
N ASP A 37 -8.92 14.31 8.86
CA ASP A 37 -9.52 13.01 8.55
C ASP A 37 -11.05 13.09 8.42
N LEU A 38 -11.68 14.03 9.14
CA LEU A 38 -13.14 14.17 9.19
C LEU A 38 -13.68 15.41 8.46
N GLN A 39 -12.79 16.24 7.89
CA GLN A 39 -13.11 17.42 7.06
C GLN A 39 -14.11 18.38 7.72
N CYS A 40 -14.01 18.58 9.03
CA CYS A 40 -14.92 19.46 9.77
C CYS A 40 -14.44 20.91 9.76
N SER A 41 -15.18 21.79 9.06
CA SER A 41 -14.88 23.23 8.95
C SER A 41 -15.34 24.04 10.18
N ALA A 42 -16.29 23.52 10.97
CA ALA A 42 -16.93 24.23 12.07
C ALA A 42 -16.75 23.50 13.42
N LEU A 43 -15.73 23.90 14.19
CA LEU A 43 -15.35 23.26 15.46
C LEU A 43 -16.42 23.37 16.57
N LYS A 44 -17.28 24.40 16.54
CA LYS A 44 -18.31 24.63 17.59
C LYS A 44 -19.52 23.67 17.54
N LYS A 45 -19.69 22.89 16.47
CA LYS A 45 -20.81 21.94 16.29
C LYS A 45 -20.32 20.60 15.71
N PHE A 46 -19.17 20.12 16.19
CA PHE A 46 -18.59 18.87 15.71
C PHE A 46 -19.50 17.67 16.05
N LYS A 47 -20.04 17.03 15.02
CA LYS A 47 -20.70 15.73 15.12
C LYS A 47 -19.73 14.66 14.67
N CYS A 48 -19.48 13.68 15.51
CA CYS A 48 -18.59 12.59 15.14
C CYS A 48 -19.20 11.75 14.01
N PRO A 49 -18.39 10.93 13.32
CA PRO A 49 -18.83 10.19 12.12
C PRO A 49 -19.94 9.16 12.39
N GLN A 50 -20.18 8.83 13.66
CA GLN A 50 -21.29 8.00 14.15
C GLN A 50 -22.64 8.73 14.18
N HIS A 51 -22.67 10.06 14.04
CA HIS A 51 -23.86 10.91 14.18
C HIS A 51 -24.14 11.81 12.98
N ALA A 52 -23.43 11.61 11.87
CA ALA A 52 -23.66 12.29 10.61
C ALA A 52 -23.31 11.34 9.47
N CYS A 53 -23.99 11.48 8.33
CA CYS A 53 -23.62 10.71 7.15
C CYS A 53 -22.16 11.02 6.77
N PHE A 54 -21.33 10.00 6.61
CA PHE A 54 -19.91 10.14 6.31
C PHE A 54 -19.66 10.97 5.04
N VAL A 55 -20.54 10.81 4.05
CA VAL A 55 -20.45 11.46 2.73
C VAL A 55 -21.08 12.85 2.75
N CYS A 56 -22.39 12.97 3.01
CA CYS A 56 -23.10 14.24 2.88
C CYS A 56 -23.14 15.08 4.17
N LYS A 57 -22.59 14.57 5.29
CA LYS A 57 -22.61 15.18 6.64
C LYS A 57 -24.01 15.51 7.18
N GLY A 58 -25.07 15.07 6.49
CA GLY A 58 -26.47 15.25 6.86
C GLY A 58 -26.98 14.17 7.81
N LYS A 59 -28.30 13.97 7.79
CA LYS A 59 -28.95 12.85 8.52
C LYS A 59 -28.40 11.52 7.99
N PHE A 60 -28.17 10.58 8.91
CA PHE A 60 -27.74 9.22 8.59
C PHE A 60 -28.90 8.27 8.85
N ALA A 61 -28.98 7.21 8.06
CA ALA A 61 -30.01 6.20 8.19
C ALA A 61 -29.53 5.00 9.01
N TRP A 62 -28.23 4.73 8.97
CA TRP A 62 -27.61 3.66 9.74
C TRP A 62 -26.21 4.05 10.22
N ARG A 63 -25.77 3.42 11.30
CA ARG A 63 -24.40 3.51 11.82
C ARG A 63 -23.78 2.14 12.00
N CYS A 64 -22.48 2.07 11.76
CA CYS A 64 -21.74 0.84 11.86
C CYS A 64 -21.51 0.47 13.33
N VAL A 65 -21.76 -0.79 13.71
CA VAL A 65 -21.40 -1.31 15.04
C VAL A 65 -19.89 -1.60 15.20
N LYS A 66 -19.12 -1.61 14.10
CA LYS A 66 -17.71 -2.06 14.08
C LYS A 66 -16.69 -0.98 13.78
N CYS A 67 -17.10 0.14 13.18
CA CYS A 67 -16.25 1.30 12.93
C CYS A 67 -17.07 2.56 13.13
N GLU A 68 -16.43 3.72 13.01
CA GLU A 68 -17.10 5.00 13.28
C GLU A 68 -18.02 5.48 12.15
N LEU A 69 -18.25 4.67 11.13
CA LEU A 69 -18.99 5.07 9.94
C LEU A 69 -20.51 5.09 10.18
N ALA A 70 -21.16 6.21 9.90
CA ALA A 70 -22.60 6.26 9.64
C ALA A 70 -22.87 6.76 8.22
N SER A 71 -23.97 6.31 7.61
CA SER A 71 -24.37 6.76 6.28
C SER A 71 -25.88 6.81 6.10
N ASP A 72 -26.31 7.66 5.19
CA ASP A 72 -27.66 7.57 4.61
C ASP A 72 -27.74 6.40 3.62
N HIS A 73 -28.94 5.88 3.36
CA HIS A 73 -29.14 4.81 2.38
C HIS A 73 -28.68 5.22 0.96
N LYS A 74 -28.87 6.48 0.57
CA LYS A 74 -28.47 7.01 -0.74
C LYS A 74 -26.97 7.31 -0.83
N CYS A 75 -26.32 7.49 0.30
CA CYS A 75 -24.90 7.82 0.39
C CYS A 75 -24.03 6.62 0.77
N ALA A 76 -24.62 5.45 1.06
CA ALA A 76 -23.88 4.24 1.37
C ALA A 76 -23.13 3.79 0.11
N ALA A 77 -21.81 3.67 0.21
CA ALA A 77 -21.05 2.97 -0.82
C ALA A 77 -21.42 1.48 -0.73
N TRP A 78 -21.88 0.90 -1.83
CA TRP A 78 -22.39 -0.48 -1.89
C TRP A 78 -23.50 -0.79 -0.88
N PRO A 79 -24.70 -0.17 -1.02
CA PRO A 79 -25.84 -0.41 -0.13
C PRO A 79 -26.20 -1.89 0.02
N GLU A 80 -26.00 -2.69 -1.02
CA GLU A 80 -26.23 -4.13 -1.06
C GLU A 80 -25.27 -4.95 -0.18
N LYS A 81 -24.13 -4.36 0.20
CA LYS A 81 -23.14 -4.99 1.10
C LYS A 81 -23.31 -4.55 2.55
N VAL A 82 -24.19 -3.59 2.84
CA VAL A 82 -24.48 -3.14 4.21
C VAL A 82 -25.42 -4.16 4.87
N ILE A 83 -24.97 -4.76 5.97
CA ILE A 83 -25.76 -5.74 6.71
C ILE A 83 -26.51 -5.01 7.81
N HIS A 84 -27.81 -4.78 7.61
CA HIS A 84 -28.66 -4.20 8.65
C HIS A 84 -28.93 -5.21 9.76
N LEU A 85 -28.73 -4.79 11.01
CA LEU A 85 -29.00 -5.65 12.16
C LEU A 85 -30.48 -5.61 12.49
N THR A 86 -31.15 -6.76 12.41
CA THR A 86 -32.58 -6.89 12.72
C THR A 86 -32.91 -6.59 14.17
N GLU A 87 -31.97 -6.85 15.09
CA GLU A 87 -32.14 -6.67 16.54
C GLU A 87 -32.01 -5.21 17.00
N ARG A 88 -31.46 -4.31 16.17
CA ARG A 88 -31.27 -2.89 16.53
C ARG A 88 -31.50 -1.97 15.34
N GLN A 89 -32.64 -1.29 15.34
CA GLN A 89 -32.99 -0.34 14.29
C GLN A 89 -31.95 0.78 14.18
N GLY A 90 -31.54 1.09 12.95
CA GLY A 90 -30.50 2.09 12.64
C GLY A 90 -29.05 1.60 12.86
N TRP A 91 -28.83 0.34 13.20
CA TRP A 91 -27.50 -0.24 13.28
C TRP A 91 -27.24 -1.20 12.12
N ALA A 92 -26.03 -1.13 11.58
CA ALA A 92 -25.60 -1.99 10.50
C ALA A 92 -24.12 -2.38 10.65
N VAL A 93 -23.68 -3.29 9.79
CA VAL A 93 -22.27 -3.54 9.53
C VAL A 93 -21.99 -3.01 8.14
N CYS A 94 -21.08 -2.04 8.02
CA CYS A 94 -20.79 -1.42 6.74
C CYS A 94 -19.94 -2.33 5.86
N TRP A 95 -19.85 -1.98 4.57
CA TRP A 95 -19.07 -2.69 3.57
C TRP A 95 -17.57 -2.82 3.91
N ARG A 96 -17.04 -2.04 4.87
CA ARG A 96 -15.65 -2.15 5.34
C ARG A 96 -15.39 -3.41 6.18
N HIS A 97 -16.44 -4.14 6.56
CA HIS A 97 -16.32 -5.34 7.38
C HIS A 97 -16.90 -6.56 6.65
N PRO A 98 -16.17 -7.69 6.62
CA PRO A 98 -16.65 -8.92 5.97
C PRO A 98 -17.86 -9.52 6.70
N LYS A 99 -18.66 -10.30 5.97
CA LYS A 99 -19.91 -10.94 6.44
C LYS A 99 -19.71 -11.89 7.65
N ASP A 100 -18.52 -12.50 7.78
CA ASP A 100 -18.25 -13.56 8.77
C ASP A 100 -17.77 -13.08 10.15
N TRP A 101 -17.96 -11.81 10.49
CA TRP A 101 -17.46 -11.23 11.75
C TRP A 101 -17.99 -11.88 13.04
N ARG A 102 -19.06 -12.69 12.98
CA ARG A 102 -19.60 -13.44 14.14
C ARG A 102 -18.64 -14.51 14.67
N LYS A 103 -17.56 -14.84 13.95
CA LYS A 103 -16.54 -15.81 14.41
C LYS A 103 -15.25 -15.09 14.82
N LYS A 104 -15.20 -14.62 16.08
CA LYS A 104 -14.00 -14.60 16.95
C LYS A 104 -14.40 -13.98 18.29
N LYS A 105 -14.69 -14.83 19.28
CA LYS A 105 -14.67 -14.43 20.70
C LYS A 105 -13.21 -14.44 21.15
N ASN A 106 -12.82 -13.34 21.78
CA ASN A 106 -11.64 -13.13 22.63
C ASN A 106 -10.28 -12.95 21.93
N ALA A 107 -9.81 -11.70 21.84
CA ALA A 107 -8.37 -11.36 21.97
C ALA A 107 -8.20 -9.88 22.37
N VAL A 108 -7.26 -9.67 23.29
CA VAL A 108 -6.90 -8.47 24.07
C VAL A 108 -6.30 -7.33 23.19
N PRO A 109 -6.26 -6.05 23.60
CA PRO A 109 -5.72 -4.93 22.79
C PRO A 109 -4.20 -5.04 22.60
N ALA A 110 -3.72 -4.64 21.41
CA ALA A 110 -2.30 -4.59 21.07
C ALA A 110 -1.83 -3.13 21.00
N HIS A 111 -0.58 -2.88 21.38
CA HIS A 111 -0.01 -1.54 21.52
C HIS A 111 1.26 -1.30 20.68
N THR A 112 1.56 -2.13 19.69
CA THR A 112 2.73 -1.95 18.80
C THR A 112 2.42 -2.21 17.32
N PHE A 113 3.22 -1.63 16.41
CA PHE A 113 3.04 -1.81 14.96
C PHE A 113 3.27 -3.27 14.51
N GLU A 114 4.09 -4.04 15.22
CA GLU A 114 4.26 -5.49 15.01
C GLU A 114 2.99 -6.28 15.35
N ASP A 115 2.23 -5.84 16.35
CA ASP A 115 0.95 -6.44 16.66
C ASP A 115 -0.13 -6.13 15.60
N ILE A 116 -0.02 -5.00 14.88
CA ILE A 116 -0.95 -4.66 13.79
C ILE A 116 -0.67 -5.54 12.57
N PHE A 117 0.62 -5.78 12.28
CA PHE A 117 1.04 -6.69 11.20
C PHE A 117 0.67 -8.16 11.47
N SER A 118 0.74 -8.62 12.72
CA SER A 118 0.30 -9.96 13.12
C SER A 118 -1.24 -10.12 13.22
N ARG A 119 -1.99 -9.01 13.14
CA ARG A 119 -3.48 -8.99 13.15
C ARG A 119 -4.11 -8.79 11.78
N LEU A 120 -3.31 -8.48 10.76
CA LEU A 120 -3.70 -8.81 9.39
C LEU A 120 -3.96 -10.32 9.37
N PRO A 121 -5.00 -10.82 8.68
CA PRO A 121 -5.18 -12.24 8.50
C PRO A 121 -4.13 -12.73 7.51
N LEU A 122 -2.86 -12.69 7.92
CA LEU A 122 -1.88 -13.64 7.47
C LEU A 122 -2.16 -14.88 8.30
N PRO A 123 -2.56 -15.98 7.68
CA PRO A 123 -2.79 -17.20 8.39
C PRO A 123 -1.42 -17.71 8.84
N TYR A 124 -1.07 -17.43 10.08
CA TYR A 124 -0.06 -18.22 10.76
C TYR A 124 -0.73 -19.53 11.20
N ILE A 125 -0.84 -20.43 10.23
CA ILE A 125 -0.90 -21.86 10.44
C ILE A 125 0.38 -22.35 9.78
N GLU A 126 1.18 -23.18 10.45
CA GLU A 126 2.36 -23.83 9.82
C GLU A 126 1.98 -24.58 8.52
N GLU A 127 0.69 -24.82 8.29
CA GLU A 127 0.12 -25.45 7.11
C GLU A 127 -0.19 -24.49 5.94
N GLU A 128 -0.34 -23.18 6.13
CA GLU A 128 -0.75 -22.26 5.04
C GLU A 128 0.39 -21.76 4.14
N PHE A 129 1.65 -22.08 4.48
CA PHE A 129 2.76 -22.03 3.52
C PHE A 129 2.83 -23.26 2.61
N ARG A 130 1.84 -24.16 2.66
CA ARG A 130 1.55 -24.99 1.49
C ARG A 130 0.85 -24.11 0.46
N ILE A 131 1.65 -23.39 -0.33
CA ILE A 131 1.23 -22.91 -1.63
C ILE A 131 0.95 -24.15 -2.46
N GLU A 132 -0.27 -24.69 -2.35
CA GLU A 132 -0.75 -25.64 -3.34
C GLU A 132 -0.73 -24.90 -4.67
N SER A 133 0.18 -25.34 -5.52
CA SER A 133 0.28 -24.92 -6.90
C SER A 133 -1.02 -25.32 -7.58
N THR A 134 -1.97 -24.38 -7.72
CA THR A 134 -3.06 -24.52 -8.69
C THR A 134 -2.45 -24.40 -10.07
N VAL A 135 -1.76 -25.47 -10.47
CA VAL A 135 -1.27 -25.68 -11.83
C VAL A 135 -2.51 -25.97 -12.66
N LYS A 136 -2.86 -25.01 -13.52
CA LYS A 136 -3.65 -25.36 -14.71
C LYS A 136 -2.67 -25.98 -15.68
N ASP A 137 -2.80 -27.29 -15.87
CA ASP A 137 -1.97 -28.08 -16.77
C ASP A 137 -1.94 -27.45 -18.16
N SER A 138 -0.75 -27.01 -18.58
CA SER A 138 -0.46 -26.71 -19.97
C SER A 138 -0.07 -28.02 -20.66
N PRO A 139 -0.57 -28.32 -21.87
CA PRO A 139 -0.38 -29.59 -22.54
C PRO A 139 1.09 -29.96 -22.88
N ASP A 140 2.06 -29.06 -22.67
CA ASP A 140 3.48 -29.24 -23.03
C ASP A 140 4.43 -29.50 -21.84
N GLY A 141 3.93 -29.73 -20.62
CA GLY A 141 4.76 -30.14 -19.47
C GLY A 141 5.78 -29.11 -18.97
N LYS A 142 5.86 -27.92 -19.59
CA LYS A 142 6.64 -26.78 -19.12
C LYS A 142 5.76 -25.91 -18.22
N ILE A 143 6.10 -25.85 -16.95
CA ILE A 143 5.51 -24.91 -16.00
C ILE A 143 5.98 -23.51 -16.42
N VAL A 144 5.06 -22.60 -16.70
CA VAL A 144 5.34 -21.21 -17.13
C VAL A 144 4.70 -20.25 -16.12
N PRO A 145 5.34 -19.13 -15.76
CA PRO A 145 4.75 -18.16 -14.85
C PRO A 145 3.44 -17.59 -15.41
N PRO A 146 2.52 -17.11 -14.54
CA PRO A 146 1.30 -16.45 -14.96
C PRO A 146 1.60 -15.32 -15.96
N PRO A 147 0.78 -15.15 -17.01
CA PRO A 147 1.02 -14.16 -18.03
C PRO A 147 0.93 -12.74 -17.46
N TYR A 148 1.85 -11.87 -17.89
CA TYR A 148 1.85 -10.45 -17.61
C TYR A 148 2.41 -9.69 -18.82
N VAL A 149 2.08 -8.41 -18.95
CA VAL A 149 2.60 -7.57 -20.02
C VAL A 149 3.97 -7.04 -19.61
N HIS A 150 5.01 -7.39 -20.38
CA HIS A 150 6.35 -6.86 -20.12
C HIS A 150 6.41 -5.35 -20.43
N ILE A 151 6.89 -4.57 -19.47
CA ILE A 151 7.15 -3.13 -19.62
C ILE A 151 8.57 -2.80 -19.17
N ARG A 152 9.15 -1.77 -19.77
CA ARG A 152 10.50 -1.28 -19.43
C ARG A 152 10.50 -0.10 -18.45
N ARG A 153 9.35 0.53 -18.24
CA ARG A 153 9.18 1.72 -17.38
C ARG A 153 7.78 1.72 -16.80
N ASN A 154 7.63 2.41 -15.68
CA ASN A 154 6.35 2.61 -15.01
C ASN A 154 5.28 3.23 -15.92
N VAL A 155 4.06 2.69 -15.85
CA VAL A 155 2.87 3.22 -16.51
C VAL A 155 2.00 3.91 -15.48
N TYR A 156 1.86 5.23 -15.56
CA TYR A 156 1.09 6.00 -14.59
C TYR A 156 -0.40 6.00 -14.97
N LEU A 157 -1.24 5.41 -14.12
CA LEU A 157 -2.71 5.47 -14.26
C LEU A 157 -3.32 6.70 -13.58
N VAL A 158 -2.54 7.32 -12.70
CA VAL A 158 -2.83 8.56 -12.00
C VAL A 158 -2.28 9.77 -12.76
N LYS A 159 -3.03 10.88 -12.79
CA LYS A 159 -2.57 12.13 -13.42
C LYS A 159 -1.43 12.73 -12.59
N LYS A 160 -0.20 12.66 -13.10
CA LYS A 160 0.94 13.39 -12.54
C LYS A 160 0.71 14.91 -12.67
N LYS A 161 0.64 15.65 -11.56
CA LYS A 161 1.04 17.07 -11.59
C LYS A 161 2.53 17.07 -11.93
N ARG A 162 2.89 17.50 -13.13
CA ARG A 162 4.30 17.78 -13.43
C ARG A 162 4.72 18.91 -12.50
N ASP A 163 5.67 18.65 -11.62
CA ASP A 163 6.52 19.74 -11.17
C ASP A 163 7.38 20.14 -12.36
N ASP A 164 7.24 21.38 -12.80
CA ASP A 164 7.99 21.99 -13.91
C ASP A 164 9.48 22.22 -13.57
N THR A 165 9.99 21.61 -12.50
CA THR A 165 11.42 21.65 -12.17
C THR A 165 12.20 20.80 -13.18
N CYS A 166 12.84 21.50 -14.10
CA CYS A 166 13.79 20.98 -15.08
C CYS A 166 14.70 19.89 -14.49
N MET A 167 14.43 18.63 -14.82
CA MET A 167 15.25 17.47 -14.43
C MET A 167 16.43 17.23 -15.39
N ASP A 168 16.97 18.30 -15.98
CA ASP A 168 18.16 18.22 -16.84
C ASP A 168 19.43 18.74 -16.15
N ILE A 169 19.51 18.53 -14.82
CA ILE A 169 20.66 18.90 -14.01
C ILE A 169 21.58 17.68 -13.89
N GLY A 170 22.67 17.65 -14.66
CA GLY A 170 23.76 16.71 -14.48
C GLY A 170 24.73 17.15 -13.37
N CYS A 171 25.48 16.20 -12.77
CA CYS A 171 26.53 16.56 -11.81
C CYS A 171 27.51 17.56 -12.45
N THR A 172 27.68 18.73 -11.84
CA THR A 172 28.64 19.77 -12.25
C THR A 172 29.98 19.64 -11.53
N SER A 173 30.00 18.98 -10.37
CA SER A 173 31.17 18.83 -9.49
C SER A 173 32.09 17.66 -9.86
N CYS A 174 31.65 16.78 -10.75
CA CYS A 174 32.35 15.55 -11.11
C CYS A 174 33.27 15.80 -12.33
N THR A 175 34.55 15.42 -12.26
CA THR A 175 35.57 15.71 -13.30
C THR A 175 35.78 14.58 -14.30
N SER A 176 35.77 13.31 -13.88
CA SER A 176 36.06 12.16 -14.76
C SER A 176 35.00 11.05 -14.70
N SER A 177 34.48 10.73 -13.51
CA SER A 177 33.39 9.78 -13.32
C SER A 177 32.55 10.16 -12.10
N CYS A 178 31.27 9.78 -12.09
CA CYS A 178 30.38 10.01 -10.95
C CYS A 178 30.49 8.83 -9.95
N SER A 179 31.61 8.77 -9.22
CA SER A 179 31.88 7.80 -8.15
C SER A 179 31.01 8.07 -6.90
N GLU A 180 31.42 7.55 -5.74
CA GLU A 180 30.67 7.65 -4.47
C GLU A 180 30.43 9.10 -4.02
N ASP A 181 31.36 10.01 -4.28
CA ASP A 181 31.28 11.43 -3.87
C ASP A 181 30.38 12.29 -4.79
N CYS A 182 29.74 11.68 -5.78
CA CYS A 182 28.84 12.40 -6.67
C CYS A 182 27.61 12.91 -5.90
N VAL A 183 27.40 14.24 -5.89
CA VAL A 183 26.24 14.89 -5.24
C VAL A 183 24.92 14.25 -5.68
N CYS A 184 24.76 13.97 -6.97
CA CYS A 184 23.56 13.30 -7.48
C CYS A 184 23.42 11.89 -6.90
N ARG A 185 24.50 11.10 -6.85
CA ARG A 185 24.49 9.74 -6.30
C ARG A 185 24.14 9.71 -4.81
N VAL A 186 24.75 10.60 -4.02
CA VAL A 186 24.47 10.73 -2.57
C VAL A 186 23.00 11.09 -2.33
N GLN A 187 22.39 11.85 -3.24
CA GLN A 187 20.97 12.20 -3.21
C GLN A 187 20.06 11.16 -3.88
N CYS A 188 20.60 10.02 -4.30
CA CYS A 188 19.91 8.97 -5.07
C CYS A 188 19.30 9.46 -6.40
N ILE A 189 19.82 10.55 -6.98
CA ILE A 189 19.38 11.10 -8.27
C ILE A 189 20.27 10.54 -9.39
N SER A 190 19.66 9.95 -10.41
CA SER A 190 20.38 9.55 -11.63
C SER A 190 20.85 10.79 -12.40
N CYS A 191 22.12 10.81 -12.82
CA CYS A 191 22.65 11.87 -13.67
C CYS A 191 21.94 11.87 -15.05
N SER A 192 21.53 13.04 -15.51
CA SER A 192 21.03 13.24 -16.87
C SER A 192 22.14 13.13 -17.92
N LYS A 193 21.77 13.21 -19.20
CA LYS A 193 22.74 13.25 -20.33
C LYS A 193 23.65 14.48 -20.29
N THR A 194 23.21 15.58 -19.68
CA THR A 194 23.97 16.84 -19.54
C THR A 194 25.06 16.80 -18.47
N CYS A 195 25.28 15.66 -17.82
CA CYS A 195 26.40 15.48 -16.88
C CYS A 195 27.76 15.70 -17.54
N ARG A 196 28.65 16.44 -16.87
CA ARG A 196 30.01 16.75 -17.35
C ARG A 196 30.89 15.52 -17.57
N CYS A 197 30.60 14.40 -16.89
CA CYS A 197 31.30 13.13 -17.09
C CYS A 197 30.94 12.41 -18.42
N SER A 198 30.08 13.00 -19.26
CA SER A 198 29.71 12.45 -20.58
C SER A 198 29.21 11.00 -20.49
N GLU A 199 29.63 10.11 -21.40
CA GLU A 199 29.27 8.69 -21.40
C GLU A 199 29.99 7.84 -20.35
N ALA A 200 31.08 8.34 -19.75
CA ALA A 200 31.78 7.68 -18.65
C ALA A 200 31.07 7.83 -17.28
N CYS A 201 29.93 8.51 -17.25
CA CYS A 201 29.14 8.68 -16.03
C CYS A 201 28.60 7.34 -15.52
N THR A 202 29.14 6.89 -14.38
CA THR A 202 28.71 5.68 -13.67
C THR A 202 27.44 5.88 -12.84
N ASN A 203 26.92 7.12 -12.71
CA ASN A 203 25.70 7.42 -11.95
C ASN A 203 24.45 7.46 -12.84
N ARG A 204 24.30 6.42 -13.67
CA ARG A 204 23.14 6.19 -14.53
C ARG A 204 22.68 4.72 -14.38
N PRO A 205 22.28 4.30 -13.16
CA PRO A 205 22.13 2.88 -12.83
C PRO A 205 21.08 2.19 -13.73
N PHE A 206 20.00 2.89 -14.07
CA PHE A 206 18.90 2.37 -14.90
C PHE A 206 19.23 2.11 -16.38
N ARG A 207 20.48 2.27 -16.81
CA ARG A 207 20.89 2.02 -18.21
C ARG A 207 21.05 0.54 -18.54
N LYS A 208 21.52 -0.26 -17.57
CA LYS A 208 21.87 -1.66 -17.79
C LYS A 208 21.45 -2.49 -16.59
N GLU A 209 20.42 -3.28 -16.80
CA GLU A 209 19.99 -4.31 -15.86
C GLU A 209 20.96 -5.48 -15.87
N LYS A 210 21.05 -6.18 -14.73
CA LYS A 210 21.78 -7.43 -14.60
C LYS A 210 20.97 -8.58 -15.17
N LYS A 211 21.65 -9.59 -15.68
CA LYS A 211 21.04 -10.82 -16.18
C LYS A 211 20.56 -11.65 -14.99
N ILE A 212 19.25 -11.90 -14.95
CA ILE A 212 18.60 -12.78 -13.98
C ILE A 212 17.79 -13.85 -14.71
N ARG A 213 17.64 -15.02 -14.10
CA ARG A 213 16.85 -16.13 -14.63
C ARG A 213 15.65 -16.37 -13.71
N ILE A 214 14.47 -16.53 -14.30
CA ILE A 214 13.24 -16.86 -13.57
C ILE A 214 13.23 -18.38 -13.34
N VAL A 215 13.00 -18.80 -12.10
CA VAL A 215 13.03 -20.20 -11.69
C VAL A 215 11.83 -20.57 -10.85
N MET A 216 11.39 -21.82 -10.92
CA MET A 216 10.42 -22.35 -9.97
C MET A 216 11.18 -22.75 -8.70
N THR A 217 10.81 -22.16 -7.56
CA THR A 217 11.34 -22.50 -6.24
C THR A 217 10.51 -23.61 -5.59
N GLU A 218 11.06 -24.28 -4.59
CA GLU A 218 10.40 -25.40 -3.92
C GLU A 218 9.14 -24.98 -3.15
N LEU A 219 9.18 -23.82 -2.48
CA LEU A 219 8.13 -23.40 -1.53
C LEU A 219 7.51 -22.04 -1.82
N CYS A 220 8.19 -21.16 -2.57
CA CYS A 220 7.77 -19.76 -2.75
C CYS A 220 7.25 -19.47 -4.16
N GLY A 221 6.91 -20.50 -4.94
CA GLY A 221 6.51 -20.34 -6.33
C GLY A 221 7.65 -19.84 -7.22
N TRP A 222 7.37 -18.91 -8.12
CA TRP A 222 8.37 -18.36 -9.04
C TRP A 222 9.30 -17.37 -8.35
N GLY A 223 10.61 -17.58 -8.52
CA GLY A 223 11.68 -16.74 -8.00
C GLY A 223 12.64 -16.27 -9.09
N VAL A 224 13.72 -15.60 -8.69
CA VAL A 224 14.83 -15.25 -9.57
C VAL A 224 16.18 -15.68 -9.01
N GLU A 225 17.09 -16.02 -9.90
CA GLU A 225 18.50 -16.26 -9.60
C GLU A 225 19.40 -15.39 -10.50
N ALA A 226 20.61 -15.11 -10.02
CA ALA A 226 21.60 -14.38 -10.81
C ALA A 226 22.11 -15.24 -11.96
N ALA A 227 22.09 -14.70 -13.18
CA ALA A 227 22.65 -15.35 -14.38
C ALA A 227 24.02 -14.76 -14.78
N GLU A 228 24.56 -13.88 -13.94
CA GLU A 228 25.92 -13.34 -14.02
C GLU A 228 26.41 -12.96 -12.61
N SER A 229 27.72 -12.72 -12.45
CA SER A 229 28.26 -12.23 -11.18
C SER A 229 27.78 -10.80 -10.89
N ILE A 230 27.29 -10.58 -9.68
CA ILE A 230 26.80 -9.29 -9.20
C ILE A 230 27.65 -8.88 -7.99
N ASN A 231 28.39 -7.79 -8.11
CA ASN A 231 29.19 -7.23 -7.03
C ASN A 231 28.31 -6.39 -6.09
N LYS A 232 28.75 -6.25 -4.83
CA LYS A 232 28.06 -5.42 -3.84
C LYS A 232 27.91 -3.98 -4.35
N GLY A 233 26.69 -3.45 -4.24
CA GLY A 233 26.36 -2.07 -4.66
C GLY A 233 26.02 -1.91 -6.14
N GLU A 234 26.04 -2.99 -6.93
CA GLU A 234 25.59 -2.92 -8.32
C GLU A 234 24.05 -2.89 -8.42
N PHE A 235 23.56 -2.10 -9.37
CA PHE A 235 22.15 -2.10 -9.74
C PHE A 235 21.78 -3.42 -10.43
N ILE A 236 20.64 -4.00 -10.04
CA ILE A 236 20.15 -5.27 -10.59
C ILE A 236 19.04 -5.03 -11.61
N ILE A 237 17.90 -4.52 -11.15
CA ILE A 237 16.70 -4.32 -11.99
C ILE A 237 15.79 -3.27 -11.36
N GLU A 238 15.06 -2.52 -12.17
CA GLU A 238 14.04 -1.58 -11.69
C GLU A 238 12.74 -2.32 -11.38
N TYR A 239 12.12 -2.03 -10.24
CA TYR A 239 10.78 -2.51 -9.93
C TYR A 239 9.75 -1.66 -10.67
N VAL A 240 9.25 -2.17 -11.80
CA VAL A 240 8.32 -1.45 -12.69
C VAL A 240 6.95 -2.09 -12.71
N GLY A 241 5.92 -1.24 -12.82
CA GLY A 241 4.54 -1.65 -12.91
C GLY A 241 3.59 -0.52 -13.30
N GLU A 242 2.32 -0.71 -13.01
CA GLU A 242 1.32 0.36 -13.08
C GLU A 242 1.37 1.19 -11.81
N VAL A 243 1.60 2.50 -11.93
CA VAL A 243 1.55 3.41 -10.78
C VAL A 243 0.11 3.81 -10.55
N ILE A 244 -0.41 3.40 -9.40
CA ILE A 244 -1.81 3.53 -8.98
C ILE A 244 -1.92 4.31 -7.66
N ASP A 245 -3.09 4.89 -7.42
CA ASP A 245 -3.45 5.52 -6.15
C ASP A 245 -3.97 4.50 -5.13
N ASP A 246 -4.15 4.94 -3.89
CA ASP A 246 -4.65 4.12 -2.78
C ASP A 246 -6.05 3.54 -3.05
N PHE A 247 -6.89 4.26 -3.81
CA PHE A 247 -8.24 3.79 -4.15
C PHE A 247 -8.17 2.57 -5.08
N VAL A 248 -7.43 2.67 -6.17
CA VAL A 248 -7.23 1.57 -7.12
C VAL A 248 -6.45 0.42 -6.48
N CYS A 249 -5.43 0.72 -5.66
CA CYS A 249 -4.67 -0.29 -4.92
C CYS A 249 -5.59 -1.11 -4.00
N THR A 250 -6.39 -0.43 -3.19
CA THR A 250 -7.38 -1.08 -2.31
C THR A 250 -8.36 -1.93 -3.11
N GLN A 251 -8.90 -1.40 -4.21
CA GLN A 251 -9.82 -2.13 -5.07
C GLN A 251 -9.19 -3.42 -5.61
N ARG A 252 -7.99 -3.35 -6.17
CA ARG A 252 -7.29 -4.52 -6.74
C ARG A 252 -6.99 -5.58 -5.67
N LEU A 253 -6.56 -5.17 -4.47
CA LEU A 253 -6.34 -6.09 -3.35
C LEU A 253 -7.61 -6.84 -2.95
N TRP A 254 -8.77 -6.16 -2.94
CA TRP A 254 -10.05 -6.82 -2.69
C TRP A 254 -10.46 -7.78 -3.80
N ASP A 255 -10.28 -7.39 -5.06
CA ASP A 255 -10.58 -8.25 -6.20
C ASP A 255 -9.72 -9.51 -6.20
N MET A 256 -8.40 -9.37 -5.93
CA MET A 256 -7.46 -10.48 -5.77
C MET A 256 -7.85 -11.41 -4.63
N LYS A 257 -8.24 -10.85 -3.47
CA LYS A 257 -8.72 -11.62 -2.32
C LYS A 257 -9.98 -12.41 -2.65
N ASN A 258 -10.93 -11.81 -3.38
CA ASN A 258 -12.17 -12.49 -3.78
C ASN A 258 -11.92 -13.60 -4.81
N GLN A 259 -10.81 -13.53 -5.54
CA GLN A 259 -10.38 -14.53 -6.52
C GLN A 259 -9.40 -15.57 -5.95
N ASP A 260 -9.15 -15.54 -4.64
CA ASP A 260 -8.19 -16.41 -3.95
C ASP A 260 -6.77 -16.36 -4.56
N VAL A 261 -6.36 -15.18 -5.04
CA VAL A 261 -5.02 -14.95 -5.57
C VAL A 261 -4.03 -14.86 -4.41
N LYS A 262 -3.02 -15.75 -4.41
CA LYS A 262 -2.03 -15.87 -3.34
C LYS A 262 -0.79 -14.98 -3.51
N ASN A 263 -0.49 -14.54 -4.73
CA ASN A 263 0.71 -13.75 -5.04
C ASN A 263 0.36 -12.27 -5.24
N PHE A 264 1.03 -11.40 -4.49
CA PHE A 264 0.83 -9.95 -4.52
C PHE A 264 2.07 -9.22 -5.02
N TYR A 265 1.89 -8.25 -5.91
CA TYR A 265 2.98 -7.54 -6.60
C TYR A 265 2.86 -6.03 -6.42
N MET A 266 2.59 -5.61 -5.18
CA MET A 266 2.37 -4.20 -4.81
C MET A 266 3.58 -3.65 -4.07
N CYS A 267 4.12 -2.53 -4.52
CA CYS A 267 5.25 -1.84 -3.90
C CYS A 267 4.91 -0.36 -3.68
N GLU A 268 4.76 0.06 -2.42
CA GLU A 268 4.50 1.46 -2.06
C GLU A 268 5.76 2.33 -2.28
N ILE A 269 5.64 3.44 -3.01
CA ILE A 269 6.75 4.38 -3.27
C ILE A 269 6.72 5.57 -2.31
N ARG A 270 5.51 6.09 -2.09
CA ARG A 270 5.15 7.26 -1.26
C ARG A 270 3.71 7.07 -0.80
N LYS A 271 3.33 7.74 0.28
CA LYS A 271 1.93 7.95 0.66
C LYS A 271 1.18 8.44 -0.59
N ASP A 272 0.15 7.72 -1.01
CA ASP A 272 -0.68 7.95 -2.21
C ASP A 272 -0.22 7.31 -3.54
N PHE A 273 0.97 6.67 -3.62
CA PHE A 273 1.42 6.01 -4.86
C PHE A 273 2.02 4.61 -4.63
N THR A 274 1.40 3.63 -5.26
CA THR A 274 1.84 2.23 -5.28
C THR A 274 2.19 1.79 -6.71
N ILE A 275 3.28 1.05 -6.88
CA ILE A 275 3.58 0.31 -8.12
C ILE A 275 2.92 -1.06 -8.02
N ASP A 276 2.02 -1.35 -8.96
CA ASP A 276 1.41 -2.66 -9.12
C ASP A 276 1.99 -3.39 -10.34
N ALA A 277 2.78 -4.43 -10.08
CA ALA A 277 3.37 -5.30 -11.11
C ALA A 277 2.53 -6.56 -11.41
N THR A 278 1.26 -6.60 -10.98
CA THR A 278 0.37 -7.76 -11.15
C THR A 278 0.11 -8.03 -12.63
N PHE A 279 -0.32 -7.01 -13.38
CA PHE A 279 -0.72 -7.13 -14.78
C PHE A 279 0.36 -6.69 -15.78
N LYS A 280 1.16 -5.67 -15.40
CA LYS A 280 2.24 -5.14 -16.23
C LYS A 280 3.49 -4.98 -15.37
N GLY A 281 4.63 -5.46 -15.83
CA GLY A 281 5.87 -5.37 -15.06
C GLY A 281 7.07 -5.93 -15.81
N ASN A 282 8.15 -6.23 -15.10
CA ASN A 282 9.30 -6.98 -15.62
C ASN A 282 9.63 -8.16 -14.68
N ALA A 283 10.81 -8.77 -14.84
CA ALA A 283 11.22 -9.90 -14.03
C ALA A 283 11.38 -9.58 -12.53
N SER A 284 11.46 -8.29 -12.13
CA SER A 284 11.57 -7.88 -10.73
C SER A 284 10.39 -8.33 -9.86
N ARG A 285 9.22 -8.57 -10.47
CA ARG A 285 8.03 -9.07 -9.76
C ARG A 285 8.23 -10.47 -9.16
N PHE A 286 9.24 -11.21 -9.60
CA PHE A 286 9.59 -12.55 -9.10
C PHE A 286 10.73 -12.51 -8.06
N LEU A 287 11.15 -11.31 -7.61
CA LEU A 287 12.06 -11.20 -6.46
C LEU A 287 11.29 -11.57 -5.20
N ASN A 288 11.70 -12.67 -4.57
CA ASN A 288 11.09 -13.16 -3.35
C ASN A 288 11.60 -12.42 -2.11
N HIS A 289 10.81 -12.48 -1.04
CA HIS A 289 11.23 -12.06 0.29
C HIS A 289 12.19 -13.09 0.91
N SER A 290 13.18 -12.59 1.67
CA SER A 290 14.03 -13.38 2.57
C SER A 290 14.25 -12.58 3.84
N CYS A 291 14.27 -13.24 4.99
CA CYS A 291 14.65 -12.61 6.27
C CYS A 291 16.15 -12.28 6.33
N ASP A 292 16.97 -12.98 5.54
CA ASP A 292 18.38 -12.68 5.30
C ASP A 292 18.58 -12.40 3.80
N PRO A 293 18.27 -11.16 3.35
CA PRO A 293 18.28 -10.83 1.93
C PRO A 293 19.69 -10.50 1.43
N ASN A 294 19.96 -10.86 0.17
CA ASN A 294 21.20 -10.50 -0.53
C ASN A 294 21.06 -9.25 -1.41
N CYS A 295 19.87 -8.66 -1.48
CA CYS A 295 19.53 -7.47 -2.25
C CYS A 295 18.68 -6.51 -1.42
N LYS A 296 18.65 -5.22 -1.79
CA LYS A 296 17.76 -4.22 -1.16
C LYS A 296 17.01 -3.42 -2.21
N LEU A 297 15.80 -3.00 -1.86
CA LEU A 297 15.04 -2.04 -2.63
C LEU A 297 15.50 -0.63 -2.25
N GLU A 298 15.91 0.16 -3.24
CA GLU A 298 16.31 1.56 -3.06
C GLU A 298 15.45 2.48 -3.90
N LYS A 299 15.09 3.63 -3.33
CA LYS A 299 14.36 4.67 -4.03
C LYS A 299 15.36 5.69 -4.59
N TRP A 300 15.28 5.87 -5.90
CA TRP A 300 16.06 6.83 -6.68
C TRP A 300 15.13 7.85 -7.35
#